data_AF-A0A837IIJ6-F1
#
_entry.id   AF-A0A837IIJ6-F1
#
_cell.length_a   1.000
_cell.length_b   1.000
_cell.length_c   1.000
_cell.angle_alpha   90.00
_cell.angle_beta   90.00
_cell.angle_gamma   90.00
#
_symmetry.space_group_name_H-M   'P 1'
#
loop_
_entity.id
_entity.type
_entity.pdbx_description
1 polymer ?
#
loop_
_entity_poly.entity_id
_entity_poly.type
_entity_poly.pdbx_seq_one_letter_code
_entity_poly.pdbx_strand_id
1 'polypeptide(L)'
;MSNAQLRNDFNKFREKDFGEKKVLDKLLPYEKNISRYLEPWLKVSKNHDDVYPSQGLLLTPFDALPVASLQMLPQEKMIETLRMRLFFLELFNHPHRMGYLKSVTGSKFLPPAKIECGAFDYVAKTGMSLSIGDLGASVTGSDRDRISRTERYAQGPFVKLGRQGRNLFVGSASPDVWNSSLAVATMAASHSLAGIPRNGVLSKIVRQADLAREVFERLDELEELILAKRADRRGVSGWWKNNVVGTLETNPITALERANSLYKAGVRSFRVYSPEPGLNLERTTMALRKEFGQKVEMFSGQVVDVDQAKRVQEAGADGLFVGVGGGGRCVTGVRSGSVIDWPELVWGLRGELLIPIIVEGGASDHVATSLLLGASGISVSRVVAGGTIESPGGMLFCSDEKGRLFKPYGGEASARTKFLDGKLLPFTIPSFVEGETTKAEMSYVKNVLPTLTYNLHMLTEDAILAMVFRGAKSVSQLQAINPSPLRLLTGSGRFQMNTH
;
A
#
# COMPACT_ATOMS: atom_id res chain seq x y z
N MET A 1 31.46 1.62 -7.52
CA MET A 1 31.61 2.58 -6.40
C MET A 1 31.71 1.78 -5.11
N SER A 2 32.56 2.20 -4.17
CA SER A 2 32.58 1.63 -2.81
C SER A 2 31.30 2.01 -2.04
N ASN A 3 31.02 1.32 -0.93
CA ASN A 3 29.86 1.64 -0.08
C ASN A 3 29.88 3.08 0.43
N ALA A 4 31.07 3.61 0.78
CA ALA A 4 31.21 4.99 1.23
C ALA A 4 30.89 6.01 0.11
N GLN A 5 31.33 5.74 -1.12
CA GLN A 5 31.01 6.57 -2.29
C GLN A 5 29.51 6.56 -2.58
N LEU A 6 28.86 5.39 -2.52
CA LEU A 6 27.41 5.27 -2.73
C LEU A 6 26.60 6.01 -1.66
N ARG A 7 27.06 5.97 -0.40
CA ARG A 7 26.44 6.72 0.69
C ARG A 7 26.54 8.23 0.48
N ASN A 8 27.72 8.71 0.05
CA ASN A 8 27.91 10.12 -0.25
C ASN A 8 27.05 10.58 -1.44
N ASP A 9 26.97 9.79 -2.51
CA ASP A 9 26.10 10.07 -3.66
C ASP A 9 24.61 10.12 -3.25
N PHE A 10 24.17 9.20 -2.38
CA PHE A 10 22.79 9.22 -1.86
C PHE A 10 22.48 10.50 -1.08
N ASN A 11 23.40 10.92 -0.19
CA ASN A 11 23.22 12.13 0.60
C ASN A 11 23.22 13.36 -0.30
N LYS A 12 24.16 13.44 -1.24
CA LYS A 12 24.25 14.54 -2.20
C LYS A 12 23.00 14.64 -3.07
N PHE A 13 22.43 13.50 -3.49
CA PHE A 13 21.19 13.48 -4.28
C PHE A 13 19.99 14.09 -3.55
N ARG A 14 19.99 14.10 -2.21
CA ARG A 14 18.93 14.71 -1.41
C ARG A 14 19.13 16.21 -1.19
N GLU A 15 20.31 16.75 -1.48
CA GLU A 15 20.53 18.19 -1.44
C GLU A 15 19.73 18.85 -2.55
N LYS A 16 19.00 19.91 -2.21
CA LYS A 16 18.00 20.56 -3.08
C LYS A 16 18.52 20.79 -4.50
N ASP A 17 19.58 21.59 -4.63
CA ASP A 17 20.06 22.05 -5.94
C ASP A 17 20.66 20.90 -6.77
N PHE A 18 21.35 19.96 -6.12
CA PHE A 18 21.96 18.84 -6.83
C PHE A 18 20.93 17.80 -7.25
N GLY A 19 19.99 17.45 -6.38
CA GLY A 19 18.89 16.52 -6.67
C GLY A 19 17.99 17.05 -7.79
N GLU A 20 17.59 18.31 -7.70
CA GLU A 20 16.78 18.99 -8.72
C GLU A 20 17.49 18.99 -10.07
N LYS A 21 18.75 19.43 -10.11
CA LYS A 21 19.55 19.42 -11.35
C LYS A 21 19.64 18.03 -11.95
N LYS A 22 19.91 16.98 -11.17
CA LYS A 22 20.04 15.60 -11.66
C LYS A 22 18.72 15.09 -12.27
N VAL A 23 17.58 15.46 -11.71
CA VAL A 23 16.25 15.14 -12.26
C VAL A 23 16.00 15.89 -13.57
N LEU A 24 16.27 17.21 -13.59
CA LEU A 24 16.10 18.04 -14.79
C LEU A 24 16.99 17.58 -15.94
N ASP A 25 18.28 17.31 -15.69
CA ASP A 25 19.22 16.81 -16.69
C ASP A 25 18.74 15.48 -17.29
N LYS A 26 18.13 14.62 -16.46
CA LYS A 26 17.59 13.31 -16.89
C LYS A 26 16.33 13.43 -17.73
N LEU A 27 15.45 14.37 -17.39
CA LEU A 27 14.20 14.62 -18.12
C LEU A 27 14.38 15.52 -19.34
N LEU A 28 15.50 16.24 -19.46
CA LEU A 28 15.78 17.15 -20.56
C LEU A 28 15.52 16.55 -21.96
N PRO A 29 15.92 15.30 -22.29
CA PRO A 29 15.62 14.71 -23.61
C PRO A 29 14.11 14.52 -23.86
N TYR A 30 13.34 14.26 -22.80
CA TYR A 30 11.90 14.04 -22.88
C TYR A 30 11.13 15.37 -22.95
N GLU A 31 11.51 16.33 -22.10
CA GLU A 31 10.85 17.64 -22.00
C GLU A 31 11.12 18.56 -23.21
N LYS A 32 12.08 18.23 -24.09
CA LYS A 32 12.25 18.90 -25.39
C LYS A 32 10.99 18.88 -26.25
N ASN A 33 10.16 17.85 -26.10
CA ASN A 33 8.85 17.77 -26.73
C ASN A 33 7.80 17.48 -25.65
N ILE A 34 7.32 18.55 -25.01
CA ILE A 34 6.35 18.47 -23.91
C ILE A 34 5.10 17.69 -24.32
N SER A 35 4.59 17.91 -25.54
CA SER A 35 3.39 17.21 -26.03
C SER A 35 3.59 15.70 -26.04
N ARG A 36 4.75 15.22 -26.53
CA ARG A 36 5.10 13.79 -26.52
C ARG A 36 5.38 13.27 -25.10
N TYR A 37 6.01 14.08 -24.25
CA TYR A 37 6.31 13.69 -22.87
C TYR A 37 5.03 13.49 -22.04
N LEU A 38 4.04 14.36 -22.22
CA LEU A 38 2.77 14.30 -21.50
C LEU A 38 1.74 13.37 -22.14
N GLU A 39 1.93 12.95 -23.40
CA GLU A 39 0.98 12.11 -24.15
C GLU A 39 0.50 10.87 -23.37
N PRO A 40 1.37 10.04 -22.72
CA PRO A 40 0.91 8.86 -22.00
C PRO A 40 -0.01 9.21 -20.82
N TRP A 41 0.24 10.34 -20.16
CA TRP A 41 -0.57 10.83 -19.04
C TRP A 41 -1.88 11.42 -19.51
N LEU A 42 -1.86 12.24 -20.58
CA LEU A 42 -3.06 12.83 -21.16
C LEU A 42 -3.99 11.77 -21.76
N LYS A 43 -3.44 10.68 -22.31
CA LYS A 43 -4.22 9.57 -22.87
C LYS A 43 -5.16 8.94 -21.85
N VAL A 44 -4.71 8.79 -20.59
CA VAL A 44 -5.51 8.23 -19.49
C VAL A 44 -6.32 9.28 -18.71
N SER A 45 -6.07 10.57 -18.98
CA SER A 45 -6.71 11.70 -18.28
C SER A 45 -7.98 12.15 -18.97
N LYS A 46 -8.96 11.24 -19.08
CA LYS A 46 -10.23 11.52 -19.79
C LYS A 46 -11.42 11.13 -18.93
N ASN A 47 -12.54 11.80 -19.14
CA ASN A 47 -13.83 11.29 -18.67
C ASN A 47 -14.18 10.09 -19.54
N HIS A 48 -14.47 8.94 -18.93
CA HIS A 48 -14.72 7.71 -19.65
C HIS A 48 -16.06 7.13 -19.21
N ASP A 49 -16.94 6.87 -20.18
CA ASP A 49 -18.14 6.06 -19.97
C ASP A 49 -17.79 4.57 -19.87
N ASP A 50 -16.66 4.15 -20.49
CA ASP A 50 -16.16 2.77 -20.54
C ASP A 50 -14.73 2.64 -19.98
N VAL A 51 -14.42 1.49 -19.36
CA VAL A 51 -13.22 1.29 -18.51
C VAL A 51 -12.13 0.45 -19.20
N TYR A 52 -11.80 0.77 -20.46
CA TYR A 52 -10.81 -0.01 -21.24
C TYR A 52 -9.95 0.85 -22.18
N PRO A 53 -8.61 0.76 -22.16
CA PRO A 53 -7.69 0.19 -21.14
C PRO A 53 -7.66 1.06 -19.85
N SER A 54 -6.60 1.08 -19.02
CA SER A 54 -6.46 1.85 -17.74
C SER A 54 -7.53 2.93 -17.48
N GLN A 55 -8.19 2.86 -16.32
CA GLN A 55 -9.43 3.60 -16.05
C GLN A 55 -9.24 5.13 -16.06
N GLY A 56 -10.03 5.82 -16.89
CA GLY A 56 -10.21 7.28 -16.83
C GLY A 56 -10.97 7.72 -15.58
N LEU A 57 -11.32 9.00 -15.47
CA LEU A 57 -12.10 9.48 -14.33
C LEU A 57 -13.54 8.97 -14.50
N LEU A 58 -14.00 8.13 -13.56
CA LEU A 58 -15.34 7.54 -13.62
C LEU A 58 -16.23 8.09 -12.50
N LEU A 59 -17.34 8.68 -12.91
CA LEU A 59 -18.44 9.08 -12.03
C LEU A 59 -19.58 8.06 -12.11
N THR A 60 -20.26 7.83 -11.00
CA THR A 60 -21.43 6.94 -10.92
C THR A 60 -22.65 7.67 -10.34
N PRO A 61 -23.88 7.15 -10.57
CA PRO A 61 -25.08 7.69 -9.91
C PRO A 61 -25.04 7.65 -8.37
N PHE A 62 -24.13 6.87 -7.79
CA PHE A 62 -23.93 6.74 -6.34
C PHE A 62 -22.81 7.64 -5.81
N ASP A 63 -22.28 8.52 -6.65
CA ASP A 63 -21.32 9.55 -6.25
C ASP A 63 -22.10 10.78 -5.80
N ALA A 64 -22.67 10.71 -4.58
CA ALA A 64 -23.32 11.84 -3.92
C ALA A 64 -22.29 12.88 -3.44
N LEU A 65 -21.48 13.40 -4.36
CA LEU A 65 -20.38 14.33 -4.13
C LEU A 65 -20.68 15.66 -4.82
N PRO A 66 -20.36 16.81 -4.20
CA PRO A 66 -20.58 18.13 -4.81
C PRO A 66 -19.51 18.37 -5.87
N VAL A 67 -19.71 17.82 -7.06
CA VAL A 67 -18.90 18.04 -8.26
C VAL A 67 -19.47 19.25 -8.99
N ALA A 68 -18.74 20.36 -8.98
CA ALA A 68 -19.10 21.57 -9.70
C ALA A 68 -18.57 21.55 -11.15
N SER A 69 -17.38 21.00 -11.37
CA SER A 69 -16.78 20.85 -12.71
C SER A 69 -15.73 19.76 -12.75
N LEU A 70 -15.32 19.37 -13.96
CA LEU A 70 -14.11 18.58 -14.20
C LEU A 70 -12.98 19.52 -14.63
N GLN A 71 -11.79 19.33 -14.07
CA GLN A 71 -10.64 20.19 -14.32
C GLN A 71 -9.40 19.36 -14.63
N MET A 72 -8.72 19.73 -15.71
CA MET A 72 -7.39 19.23 -16.03
C MET A 72 -6.36 20.02 -15.23
N LEU A 73 -5.33 19.35 -14.69
CA LEU A 73 -4.23 20.08 -14.08
C LEU A 73 -3.54 21.02 -15.09
N PRO A 74 -3.10 22.22 -14.68
CA PRO A 74 -2.28 23.06 -15.55
C PRO A 74 -1.01 22.34 -15.98
N GLN A 75 -0.58 22.54 -17.23
CA GLN A 75 0.59 21.85 -17.82
C GLN A 75 1.86 22.00 -16.94
N GLU A 76 2.10 23.20 -16.40
CA GLU A 76 3.21 23.45 -15.49
C GLU A 76 3.15 22.54 -14.26
N LYS A 77 1.98 22.43 -13.61
CA LYS A 77 1.77 21.55 -12.47
C LYS A 77 1.94 20.07 -12.82
N MET A 78 1.53 19.66 -14.03
CA MET A 78 1.80 18.29 -14.50
C MET A 78 3.30 18.01 -14.55
N ILE A 79 4.08 18.89 -15.20
CA ILE A 79 5.53 18.74 -15.36
C ILE A 79 6.24 18.74 -13.99
N GLU A 80 5.90 19.69 -13.12
CA GLU A 80 6.44 19.74 -11.75
C GLU A 80 6.14 18.44 -10.98
N THR A 81 4.91 17.91 -11.12
CA THR A 81 4.50 16.67 -10.41
C THR A 81 5.28 15.47 -10.94
N LEU A 82 5.51 15.38 -12.25
CA LEU A 82 6.29 14.30 -12.85
C LEU A 82 7.77 14.37 -12.50
N ARG A 83 8.34 15.57 -12.38
CA ARG A 83 9.71 15.77 -11.86
C ARG A 83 9.82 15.30 -10.41
N MET A 84 8.89 15.68 -9.55
CA MET A 84 8.83 15.21 -8.15
C MET A 84 8.67 13.70 -8.07
N ARG A 85 7.80 13.13 -8.92
CA ARG A 85 7.62 11.69 -9.03
C ARG A 85 8.92 10.98 -9.39
N LEU A 86 9.65 11.48 -10.39
CA LEU A 86 10.93 10.91 -10.79
C LEU A 86 11.99 11.04 -9.67
N PHE A 87 12.06 12.18 -8.99
CA PHE A 87 12.98 12.38 -7.86
C PHE A 87 12.86 11.26 -6.82
N PHE A 88 11.64 10.97 -6.36
CA PHE A 88 11.44 9.92 -5.37
C PHE A 88 11.66 8.51 -5.94
N LEU A 89 11.31 8.25 -7.19
CA LEU A 89 11.62 6.96 -7.83
C LEU A 89 13.14 6.73 -7.92
N GLU A 90 13.92 7.73 -8.32
CA GLU A 90 15.39 7.67 -8.29
C GLU A 90 15.90 7.41 -6.86
N LEU A 91 15.33 8.10 -5.87
CA LEU A 91 15.73 7.99 -4.47
C LEU A 91 15.42 6.60 -3.90
N PHE A 92 14.22 6.06 -4.17
CA PHE A 92 13.79 4.74 -3.72
C PHE A 92 14.60 3.63 -4.37
N ASN A 93 15.07 3.84 -5.60
CA ASN A 93 15.86 2.87 -6.35
C ASN A 93 17.37 3.11 -6.25
N HIS A 94 17.82 4.09 -5.47
CA HIS A 94 19.23 4.46 -5.42
C HIS A 94 20.13 3.25 -5.04
N PRO A 95 21.28 3.02 -5.71
CA PRO A 95 22.09 1.82 -5.48
C PRO A 95 22.51 1.60 -4.02
N HIS A 96 22.78 2.68 -3.28
CA HIS A 96 23.05 2.60 -1.84
C HIS A 96 21.89 1.96 -1.06
N ARG A 97 20.65 2.37 -1.36
CA ARG A 97 19.43 1.83 -0.75
C ARG A 97 19.16 0.39 -1.20
N MET A 98 19.45 0.06 -2.47
CA MET A 98 19.32 -1.31 -3.00
C MET A 98 20.23 -2.32 -2.30
N GLY A 99 21.39 -1.88 -1.80
CA GLY A 99 22.24 -2.73 -0.96
C GLY A 99 21.51 -3.24 0.29
N TYR A 100 20.74 -2.39 0.97
CA TYR A 100 19.95 -2.77 2.14
C TYR A 100 18.75 -3.64 1.76
N LEU A 101 18.04 -3.30 0.69
CA LEU A 101 16.94 -4.13 0.18
C LEU A 101 17.43 -5.55 -0.15
N LYS A 102 18.59 -5.67 -0.80
CA LYS A 102 19.23 -6.96 -1.09
C LYS A 102 19.58 -7.72 0.19
N SER A 103 20.12 -7.02 1.20
CA SER A 103 20.43 -7.62 2.50
C SER A 103 19.19 -8.18 3.20
N VAL A 104 18.10 -7.41 3.24
CA VAL A 104 16.82 -7.86 3.82
C VAL A 104 16.21 -8.99 2.98
N THR A 105 16.38 -8.94 1.65
CA THR A 105 15.96 -10.04 0.77
C THR A 105 16.70 -11.34 1.07
N GLY A 106 17.99 -11.28 1.40
CA GLY A 106 18.78 -12.44 1.79
C GLY A 106 18.54 -12.95 3.21
N SER A 107 17.88 -12.16 4.08
CA SER A 107 17.66 -12.54 5.47
C SER A 107 16.40 -13.40 5.65
N LYS A 108 16.36 -14.16 6.77
CA LYS A 108 15.14 -14.80 7.24
C LYS A 108 14.16 -13.73 7.77
N PHE A 109 12.87 -14.02 7.71
CA PHE A 109 11.88 -13.23 8.45
C PHE A 109 12.10 -13.45 9.95
N LEU A 110 12.00 -12.38 10.74
CA LEU A 110 12.10 -12.41 12.19
C LEU A 110 10.70 -12.11 12.75
N PRO A 111 9.97 -13.12 13.25
CA PRO A 111 8.67 -12.92 13.85
C PRO A 111 8.74 -11.97 15.05
N PRO A 112 7.70 -11.13 15.28
CA PRO A 112 7.59 -10.36 16.50
C PRO A 112 7.57 -11.28 17.72
N ALA A 113 8.49 -11.06 18.67
CA ALA A 113 8.58 -11.87 19.87
C ALA A 113 7.38 -11.64 20.80
N LYS A 114 6.94 -12.69 21.51
CA LYS A 114 5.97 -12.57 22.60
C LYS A 114 6.62 -11.77 23.74
N ILE A 115 6.00 -10.65 24.10
CA ILE A 115 6.48 -9.70 25.12
C ILE A 115 5.30 -9.23 25.95
N GLU A 116 5.56 -8.66 27.12
CA GLU A 116 4.51 -8.17 28.02
C GLU A 116 4.03 -6.76 27.62
N CYS A 117 2.74 -6.50 27.83
CA CYS A 117 2.15 -5.18 27.65
C CYS A 117 0.96 -4.99 28.59
N GLY A 118 1.14 -4.17 29.62
CA GLY A 118 0.10 -3.92 30.61
C GLY A 118 -1.23 -3.39 30.03
N ALA A 119 -1.21 -2.73 28.87
CA ALA A 119 -2.44 -2.30 28.19
C ALA A 119 -3.30 -3.48 27.74
N PHE A 120 -2.69 -4.49 27.11
CA PHE A 120 -3.40 -5.70 26.67
C PHE A 120 -3.76 -6.60 27.85
N ASP A 121 -2.89 -6.71 28.86
CA ASP A 121 -3.19 -7.48 30.07
C ASP A 121 -4.40 -6.91 30.82
N TYR A 122 -4.53 -5.58 30.88
CA TYR A 122 -5.66 -4.90 31.50
C TYR A 122 -6.96 -5.15 30.72
N VAL A 123 -6.93 -4.96 29.41
CA VAL A 123 -8.10 -5.10 28.54
C VAL A 123 -8.64 -6.53 28.57
N ALA A 124 -7.76 -7.52 28.50
CA ALA A 124 -8.11 -8.93 28.64
C ALA A 124 -8.76 -9.23 30.00
N LYS A 125 -8.25 -8.65 31.09
CA LYS A 125 -8.82 -8.81 32.45
C LYS A 125 -10.19 -8.15 32.61
N THR A 126 -10.42 -7.02 31.95
CA THR A 126 -11.66 -6.24 32.08
C THR A 126 -12.72 -6.58 31.03
N GLY A 127 -12.39 -7.41 30.04
CA GLY A 127 -13.29 -7.71 28.91
C GLY A 127 -13.61 -6.49 28.04
N MET A 128 -12.68 -5.54 27.95
CA MET A 128 -12.84 -4.39 27.05
C MET A 128 -12.31 -4.72 25.65
N SER A 129 -12.69 -3.95 24.65
CA SER A 129 -12.08 -3.98 23.31
C SER A 129 -11.23 -2.72 23.10
N LEU A 130 -10.22 -2.80 22.23
CA LEU A 130 -9.34 -1.69 21.92
C LEU A 130 -9.45 -1.28 20.46
N SER A 131 -9.73 0.01 20.23
CA SER A 131 -9.40 0.58 18.93
C SER A 131 -7.91 0.93 18.88
N ILE A 132 -7.32 0.91 17.69
CA ILE A 132 -5.93 1.35 17.49
C ILE A 132 -5.70 2.80 17.98
N GLY A 133 -6.72 3.65 17.91
CA GLY A 133 -6.65 5.03 18.36
C GLY A 133 -6.60 5.16 19.88
N ASP A 134 -6.96 4.12 20.63
CA ASP A 134 -6.88 4.09 22.10
C ASP A 134 -5.46 3.74 22.58
N LEU A 135 -4.58 3.37 21.65
CA LEU A 135 -3.19 3.05 21.93
C LEU A 135 -2.29 4.25 21.61
N GLY A 136 -1.41 4.54 22.56
CA GLY A 136 -0.29 5.44 22.42
C GLY A 136 1.02 4.67 22.60
N ALA A 137 2.14 5.32 22.33
CA ALA A 137 3.43 4.69 22.52
C ALA A 137 4.41 5.66 23.17
N SER A 138 4.94 5.28 24.32
CA SER A 138 5.95 6.04 25.04
C SER A 138 7.25 6.19 24.24
N VAL A 139 7.97 7.27 24.51
CA VAL A 139 9.37 7.44 24.11
C VAL A 139 10.22 6.57 25.04
N THR A 140 11.12 5.78 24.47
CA THR A 140 12.04 4.91 25.22
C THR A 140 13.42 4.97 24.57
N GLY A 141 14.44 4.36 25.18
CA GLY A 141 15.76 4.25 24.57
C GLY A 141 16.72 5.41 24.88
N SER A 142 16.53 6.15 25.99
CA SER A 142 17.50 7.15 26.45
C SER A 142 18.85 6.54 26.85
N ASP A 143 18.88 5.22 27.04
CA ASP A 143 20.03 4.36 27.28
C ASP A 143 20.73 3.89 25.99
N ARG A 144 20.29 4.35 24.81
CA ARG A 144 20.80 3.91 23.50
C ARG A 144 21.37 5.07 22.68
N ASP A 145 22.30 4.74 21.80
CA ASP A 145 22.84 5.70 20.85
C ASP A 145 21.76 6.31 19.95
N ARG A 146 21.90 7.60 19.67
CA ARG A 146 21.03 8.32 18.75
C ARG A 146 21.10 7.70 17.35
N ILE A 147 19.94 7.38 16.79
CA ILE A 147 19.83 6.91 15.41
C ILE A 147 19.63 8.10 14.47
N SER A 148 20.48 8.19 13.45
CA SER A 148 20.35 9.21 12.41
C SER A 148 19.11 8.97 11.54
N ARG A 149 18.21 9.95 11.47
CA ARG A 149 17.05 9.95 10.57
C ARG A 149 17.48 9.80 9.11
N THR A 150 18.51 10.55 8.71
CA THR A 150 19.06 10.55 7.35
C THR A 150 19.58 9.17 6.96
N GLU A 151 20.35 8.55 7.85
CA GLU A 151 20.87 7.20 7.64
C GLU A 151 19.74 6.18 7.60
N ARG A 152 18.79 6.26 8.55
CA ARG A 152 17.64 5.34 8.60
C ARG A 152 16.79 5.42 7.33
N TYR A 153 16.64 6.62 6.79
CA TYR A 153 16.01 6.86 5.51
C TYR A 153 16.78 6.18 4.38
N ALA A 154 18.10 6.32 4.29
CA ALA A 154 18.90 5.67 3.25
C ALA A 154 18.75 4.14 3.25
N GLN A 155 18.73 3.56 4.44
CA GLN A 155 18.60 2.12 4.62
C GLN A 155 17.17 1.59 4.36
N GLY A 156 16.19 2.49 4.33
CA GLY A 156 14.76 2.17 4.25
C GLY A 156 14.24 1.49 5.52
N PRO A 157 12.92 1.53 5.76
CA PRO A 157 12.29 0.65 6.73
C PRO A 157 11.95 -0.69 6.04
N PHE A 158 12.92 -1.26 5.31
CA PHE A 158 12.71 -2.50 4.59
C PHE A 158 12.47 -3.66 5.56
N VAL A 159 11.53 -4.52 5.19
CA VAL A 159 11.12 -5.70 5.94
C VAL A 159 11.05 -6.89 5.00
N LYS A 160 11.25 -8.10 5.52
CA LYS A 160 11.01 -9.33 4.78
C LYS A 160 9.50 -9.57 4.75
N LEU A 161 8.84 -9.08 3.71
CA LEU A 161 7.43 -9.39 3.43
C LEU A 161 7.41 -10.50 2.40
N GLY A 162 6.83 -11.66 2.73
CA GLY A 162 6.93 -12.86 1.90
C GLY A 162 8.38 -13.28 1.65
N ARG A 163 8.72 -13.49 0.39
CA ARG A 163 9.99 -14.09 -0.07
C ARG A 163 11.08 -13.07 -0.35
N GLN A 164 10.79 -11.78 -0.38
CA GLN A 164 11.80 -10.74 -0.62
C GLN A 164 11.72 -9.58 0.37
N GLY A 165 12.79 -8.78 0.42
CA GLY A 165 12.76 -7.50 1.11
C GLY A 165 11.83 -6.55 0.36
N ARG A 166 11.01 -5.80 1.10
CA ARG A 166 10.05 -4.84 0.55
C ARG A 166 9.95 -3.62 1.46
N ASN A 167 9.45 -2.54 0.91
CA ASN A 167 8.91 -1.45 1.72
C ASN A 167 7.71 -1.99 2.52
N LEU A 168 7.54 -1.52 3.76
CA LEU A 168 6.51 -2.02 4.67
C LEU A 168 5.10 -1.54 4.30
N PHE A 169 4.97 -0.47 3.51
CA PHE A 169 3.68 -0.01 2.99
C PHE A 169 3.29 -0.82 1.77
N VAL A 170 2.13 -1.47 1.85
CA VAL A 170 1.58 -2.40 0.85
C VAL A 170 0.40 -1.71 0.17
N GLY A 171 0.43 -1.57 -1.15
CA GLY A 171 -0.73 -1.12 -1.90
C GLY A 171 -1.85 -2.14 -1.79
N SER A 172 -3.03 -1.70 -1.35
CA SER A 172 -4.24 -2.55 -1.28
C SER A 172 -4.69 -3.01 -2.68
N ALA A 173 -5.93 -3.49 -2.79
CA ALA A 173 -6.54 -3.88 -4.05
C ALA A 173 -7.86 -3.13 -4.33
N SER A 174 -8.05 -1.94 -3.75
CA SER A 174 -9.22 -1.10 -4.06
C SER A 174 -9.21 -0.61 -5.51
N PRO A 175 -10.29 -0.80 -6.29
CA PRO A 175 -10.36 -0.44 -7.70
C PRO A 175 -10.22 1.07 -7.94
N ASP A 176 -10.64 1.90 -6.98
CA ASP A 176 -10.64 3.36 -7.13
C ASP A 176 -9.25 3.99 -7.05
N VAL A 177 -8.25 3.16 -6.75
CA VAL A 177 -6.84 3.54 -6.74
C VAL A 177 -6.04 2.65 -7.67
N TRP A 178 -6.24 1.34 -7.56
CA TRP A 178 -5.35 0.36 -8.16
C TRP A 178 -5.85 -0.19 -9.50
N ASN A 179 -7.01 0.25 -10.00
CA ASN A 179 -7.39 0.06 -11.41
C ASN A 179 -6.67 1.07 -12.34
N SER A 180 -5.37 1.26 -12.10
CA SER A 180 -4.51 2.14 -12.86
C SER A 180 -3.14 1.50 -12.99
N SER A 181 -2.71 1.29 -14.24
CA SER A 181 -1.38 0.76 -14.52
C SER A 181 -0.28 1.69 -13.97
N LEU A 182 -0.53 3.00 -13.99
CA LEU A 182 0.38 4.00 -13.43
C LEU A 182 0.52 3.87 -11.92
N ALA A 183 -0.57 3.71 -11.16
CA ALA A 183 -0.54 3.54 -9.71
C ALA A 183 0.21 2.26 -9.31
N VAL A 184 -0.18 1.13 -9.90
CA VAL A 184 0.40 -0.18 -9.58
C VAL A 184 1.89 -0.22 -9.95
N ALA A 185 2.26 0.24 -11.15
CA ALA A 185 3.67 0.26 -11.58
C ALA A 185 4.52 1.20 -10.72
N THR A 186 4.01 2.39 -10.36
CA THR A 186 4.72 3.34 -9.50
C THR A 186 4.97 2.78 -8.10
N MET A 187 3.95 2.14 -7.50
CA MET A 187 4.06 1.51 -6.19
C MET A 187 5.03 0.32 -6.22
N ALA A 188 4.93 -0.54 -7.24
CA ALA A 188 5.83 -1.68 -7.44
C ALA A 188 7.30 -1.25 -7.63
N ALA A 189 7.52 -0.19 -8.43
CA ALA A 189 8.84 0.42 -8.64
C ALA A 189 9.36 1.16 -7.40
N SER A 190 8.50 1.43 -6.42
CA SER A 190 8.87 1.97 -5.10
C SER A 190 9.18 0.87 -4.06
N HIS A 191 9.32 -0.38 -4.53
CA HIS A 191 9.58 -1.58 -3.73
C HIS A 191 8.46 -2.00 -2.76
N SER A 192 7.25 -1.51 -3.00
CA SER A 192 6.05 -1.87 -2.26
C SER A 192 5.23 -2.90 -3.04
N LEU A 193 4.63 -3.87 -2.36
CA LEU A 193 3.57 -4.70 -2.95
C LEU A 193 2.46 -3.79 -3.51
N ALA A 194 1.85 -4.16 -4.63
CA ALA A 194 0.75 -3.42 -5.23
C ALA A 194 -0.30 -4.38 -5.78
N GLY A 195 -1.50 -4.35 -5.20
CA GLY A 195 -2.60 -5.26 -5.53
C GLY A 195 -3.38 -4.82 -6.77
N ILE A 196 -3.46 -5.68 -7.76
CA ILE A 196 -4.41 -5.56 -8.86
C ILE A 196 -5.80 -5.98 -8.34
N PRO A 197 -6.83 -5.11 -8.39
CA PRO A 197 -8.18 -5.41 -7.88
C PRO A 197 -8.82 -6.61 -8.58
N ARG A 198 -9.85 -7.18 -7.95
CA ARG A 198 -10.68 -8.25 -8.54
C ARG A 198 -12.17 -7.93 -8.60
N ASN A 199 -12.54 -6.71 -8.25
CA ASN A 199 -13.91 -6.20 -8.15
C ASN A 199 -14.08 -4.98 -9.08
N GLY A 200 -15.28 -4.44 -9.09
CA GLY A 200 -15.78 -3.53 -10.12
C GLY A 200 -15.63 -4.16 -11.50
N VAL A 201 -15.08 -3.38 -12.42
CA VAL A 201 -14.79 -3.81 -13.78
C VAL A 201 -13.74 -4.93 -13.86
N LEU A 202 -12.94 -5.15 -12.80
CA LEU A 202 -11.93 -6.21 -12.74
C LEU A 202 -12.49 -7.55 -12.26
N SER A 203 -13.80 -7.63 -11.99
CA SER A 203 -14.51 -8.89 -11.80
C SER A 203 -14.34 -9.82 -13.00
N LYS A 204 -14.26 -9.27 -14.21
CA LYS A 204 -13.92 -10.00 -15.43
C LYS A 204 -12.43 -10.39 -15.42
N ILE A 205 -12.15 -11.70 -15.43
CA ILE A 205 -10.78 -12.26 -15.39
C ILE A 205 -9.89 -11.69 -16.50
N VAL A 206 -10.41 -11.58 -17.72
CA VAL A 206 -9.68 -11.02 -18.87
C VAL A 206 -9.26 -9.59 -18.58
N ARG A 207 -10.16 -8.76 -18.04
CA ARG A 207 -9.85 -7.34 -17.77
C ARG A 207 -8.75 -7.18 -16.73
N GLN A 208 -8.78 -7.99 -15.68
CA GLN A 208 -7.75 -7.99 -14.65
C GLN A 208 -6.38 -8.39 -15.22
N ALA A 209 -6.35 -9.38 -16.12
CA ALA A 209 -5.14 -9.80 -16.82
C ALA A 209 -4.63 -8.73 -17.79
N ASP A 210 -5.52 -8.01 -18.48
CA ASP A 210 -5.16 -6.90 -19.36
C ASP A 210 -4.47 -5.78 -18.57
N LEU A 211 -5.04 -5.38 -17.42
CA LEU A 211 -4.41 -4.41 -16.53
C LEU A 211 -3.04 -4.89 -16.05
N ALA A 212 -2.87 -6.18 -15.75
CA ALA A 212 -1.57 -6.73 -15.39
C ALA A 212 -0.53 -6.55 -16.52
N ARG A 213 -0.91 -6.79 -17.78
CA ARG A 213 -0.01 -6.56 -18.92
C ARG A 213 0.34 -5.08 -19.08
N GLU A 214 -0.65 -4.19 -18.97
CA GLU A 214 -0.42 -2.74 -18.98
C GLU A 214 0.56 -2.33 -17.87
N VAL A 215 0.44 -2.89 -16.65
CA VAL A 215 1.38 -2.64 -15.55
C VAL A 215 2.81 -3.05 -15.91
N PHE A 216 3.00 -4.23 -16.51
CA PHE A 216 4.33 -4.68 -16.91
C PHE A 216 4.93 -3.80 -18.02
N GLU A 217 4.12 -3.34 -18.98
CA GLU A 217 4.56 -2.35 -19.97
C GLU A 217 5.04 -1.04 -19.29
N ARG A 218 4.27 -0.53 -18.30
CA ARG A 218 4.70 0.66 -17.54
C ARG A 218 5.95 0.41 -16.72
N LEU A 219 6.15 -0.79 -16.17
CA LEU A 219 7.38 -1.15 -15.47
C LEU A 219 8.58 -1.21 -16.40
N ASP A 220 8.42 -1.70 -17.63
CA ASP A 220 9.48 -1.73 -18.64
C ASP A 220 9.86 -0.31 -19.09
N GLU A 221 8.88 0.59 -19.25
CA GLU A 221 9.13 2.02 -19.50
C GLU A 221 9.91 2.68 -18.35
N LEU A 222 9.54 2.38 -17.09
CA LEU A 222 10.26 2.86 -15.91
C LEU A 222 11.67 2.25 -15.81
N GLU A 223 11.86 1.00 -16.23
CA GLU A 223 13.16 0.34 -16.26
C GLU A 223 14.10 1.08 -17.22
N GLU A 224 13.63 1.46 -18.42
CA GLU A 224 14.43 2.26 -19.33
C GLU A 224 14.71 3.67 -18.78
N LEU A 225 13.69 4.33 -18.23
CA LEU A 225 13.87 5.68 -17.69
C LEU A 225 14.84 5.69 -16.51
N ILE A 226 14.68 4.81 -15.53
CA ILE A 226 15.41 4.86 -14.25
C ILE A 226 16.70 4.03 -14.31
N LEU A 227 16.65 2.86 -14.93
CA LEU A 227 17.67 1.82 -14.78
C LEU A 227 18.56 1.58 -16.01
N ALA A 228 18.33 2.21 -17.16
CA ALA A 228 18.98 1.86 -18.42
C ALA A 228 20.51 1.68 -18.37
N LYS A 229 21.22 2.52 -17.61
CA LYS A 229 22.70 2.51 -17.52
C LYS A 229 23.25 1.79 -16.28
N ARG A 230 22.43 1.02 -15.56
CA ARG A 230 22.81 0.41 -14.29
C ARG A 230 23.19 -1.06 -14.44
N ALA A 231 24.26 -1.46 -13.75
CA ALA A 231 24.69 -2.86 -13.69
C ALA A 231 23.71 -3.77 -12.95
N ASP A 232 22.96 -3.24 -11.96
CA ASP A 232 21.96 -3.96 -11.17
C ASP A 232 20.56 -3.94 -11.79
N ARG A 233 20.40 -3.40 -13.01
CA ARG A 233 19.13 -3.19 -13.72
C ARG A 233 18.17 -4.38 -13.64
N ARG A 234 18.61 -5.56 -14.08
CA ARG A 234 17.77 -6.79 -14.08
C ARG A 234 17.37 -7.26 -12.68
N GLY A 235 18.24 -7.05 -11.68
CA GLY A 235 17.94 -7.43 -10.30
C GLY A 235 16.87 -6.52 -9.70
N VAL A 236 17.01 -5.21 -9.90
CA VAL A 236 16.07 -4.21 -9.41
C VAL A 236 14.71 -4.34 -10.08
N SER A 237 14.68 -4.47 -11.43
CA SER A 237 13.40 -4.64 -12.14
C SER A 237 12.73 -5.98 -11.84
N GLY A 238 13.50 -7.04 -11.57
CA GLY A 238 12.98 -8.30 -11.04
C GLY A 238 12.23 -8.12 -9.71
N TRP A 239 12.77 -7.34 -8.78
CA TRP A 239 12.05 -7.02 -7.54
C TRP A 239 10.76 -6.24 -7.78
N TRP A 240 10.76 -5.28 -8.72
CA TRP A 240 9.55 -4.53 -9.08
C TRP A 240 8.46 -5.46 -9.63
N LYS A 241 8.81 -6.35 -10.57
CA LYS A 241 7.85 -7.29 -11.18
C LYS A 241 7.25 -8.24 -10.14
N ASN A 242 8.05 -8.69 -9.16
CA ASN A 242 7.59 -9.50 -8.03
C ASN A 242 6.77 -8.71 -6.98
N ASN A 243 6.60 -7.40 -7.14
CA ASN A 243 5.73 -6.62 -6.27
C ASN A 243 4.31 -6.47 -6.84
N VAL A 244 4.07 -6.86 -8.09
CA VAL A 244 2.73 -6.86 -8.70
C VAL A 244 1.96 -8.07 -8.18
N VAL A 245 0.87 -7.82 -7.46
CA VAL A 245 0.08 -8.87 -6.80
C VAL A 245 -1.28 -9.01 -7.46
N GLY A 246 -1.61 -10.22 -7.93
CA GLY A 246 -2.95 -10.54 -8.41
C GLY A 246 -3.91 -10.84 -7.25
N THR A 247 -5.00 -10.09 -7.11
CA THR A 247 -6.02 -10.38 -6.08
C THR A 247 -7.00 -11.44 -6.58
N LEU A 248 -7.31 -12.42 -5.74
CA LEU A 248 -8.12 -13.60 -6.05
C LEU A 248 -9.31 -13.71 -5.07
N GLU A 249 -10.39 -14.33 -5.53
CA GLU A 249 -11.50 -14.74 -4.67
C GLU A 249 -11.17 -16.02 -3.87
N THR A 250 -12.07 -16.42 -2.98
CA THR A 250 -11.89 -17.54 -2.04
C THR A 250 -12.51 -18.83 -2.53
N ASN A 251 -13.21 -18.84 -3.66
CA ASN A 251 -13.64 -20.08 -4.29
C ASN A 251 -12.43 -20.70 -5.02
N PRO A 252 -12.00 -21.93 -4.70
CA PRO A 252 -10.80 -22.52 -5.29
C PRO A 252 -10.83 -22.62 -6.82
N ILE A 253 -11.99 -22.92 -7.41
CA ILE A 253 -12.13 -23.13 -8.86
C ILE A 253 -11.93 -21.81 -9.59
N THR A 254 -12.72 -20.79 -9.22
CA THR A 254 -12.63 -19.46 -9.83
C THR A 254 -11.27 -18.80 -9.55
N ALA A 255 -10.71 -18.99 -8.36
CA ALA A 255 -9.39 -18.47 -8.00
C ALA A 255 -8.28 -19.07 -8.88
N LEU A 256 -8.32 -20.38 -9.14
CA LEU A 256 -7.35 -21.05 -10.03
C LEU A 256 -7.47 -20.56 -11.47
N GLU A 257 -8.68 -20.37 -11.99
CA GLU A 257 -8.90 -19.83 -13.33
C GLU A 257 -8.29 -18.43 -13.46
N ARG A 258 -8.60 -17.54 -12.51
CA ARG A 258 -8.07 -16.18 -12.46
C ARG A 258 -6.55 -16.15 -12.30
N ALA A 259 -6.01 -16.95 -11.37
CA ALA A 259 -4.58 -17.05 -11.13
C ALA A 259 -3.83 -17.54 -12.38
N ASN A 260 -4.37 -18.51 -13.12
CA ASN A 260 -3.79 -18.98 -14.37
C ASN A 260 -3.74 -17.89 -15.44
N SER A 261 -4.80 -17.10 -15.59
CA SER A 261 -4.83 -15.96 -16.52
C SER A 261 -3.76 -14.90 -16.17
N LEU A 262 -3.67 -14.53 -14.89
CA LEU A 262 -2.69 -13.57 -14.39
C LEU A 262 -1.25 -14.10 -14.46
N TYR A 263 -1.04 -15.39 -14.20
CA TYR A 263 0.26 -16.03 -14.33
C TYR A 263 0.77 -15.97 -15.78
N LYS A 264 -0.12 -16.19 -16.76
CA LYS A 264 0.20 -15.99 -18.19
C LYS A 264 0.53 -14.53 -18.52
N ALA A 265 -0.09 -13.58 -17.82
CA ALA A 265 0.22 -12.15 -17.95
C ALA A 265 1.52 -11.73 -17.25
N GLY A 266 2.21 -12.62 -16.53
CA GLY A 266 3.51 -12.35 -15.89
C GLY A 266 3.46 -12.19 -14.37
N VAL A 267 2.27 -12.20 -13.75
CA VAL A 267 2.11 -12.08 -12.30
C VAL A 267 2.70 -13.31 -11.59
N ARG A 268 3.47 -13.08 -10.52
CA ARG A 268 4.10 -14.15 -9.72
C ARG A 268 3.80 -14.05 -8.22
N SER A 269 3.05 -13.05 -7.79
CA SER A 269 2.56 -12.93 -6.42
C SER A 269 1.04 -12.84 -6.43
N PHE A 270 0.38 -13.54 -5.53
CA PHE A 270 -1.09 -13.58 -5.44
C PHE A 270 -1.56 -13.28 -4.04
N ARG A 271 -2.74 -12.65 -3.93
CA ARG A 271 -3.45 -12.45 -2.67
C ARG A 271 -4.83 -13.10 -2.74
N VAL A 272 -5.10 -14.11 -1.91
CA VAL A 272 -6.46 -14.59 -1.69
C VAL A 272 -7.14 -13.64 -0.71
N TYR A 273 -8.26 -13.03 -1.11
CA TYR A 273 -9.01 -12.05 -0.32
C TYR A 273 -10.41 -12.56 0.06
N SER A 274 -10.65 -12.71 1.37
CA SER A 274 -11.94 -13.02 2.00
C SER A 274 -12.34 -11.93 3.00
N PRO A 275 -13.44 -11.19 2.76
CA PRO A 275 -14.01 -10.31 3.79
C PRO A 275 -14.80 -11.08 4.87
N GLU A 276 -15.10 -12.36 4.61
CA GLU A 276 -15.95 -13.20 5.46
C GLU A 276 -15.13 -14.34 6.13
N PRO A 277 -15.47 -14.71 7.38
CA PRO A 277 -14.94 -15.92 8.01
C PRO A 277 -15.29 -17.18 7.22
N GLY A 278 -14.40 -18.19 7.26
CA GLY A 278 -14.68 -19.50 6.69
C GLY A 278 -13.44 -20.25 6.25
N LEU A 279 -13.63 -21.53 5.91
CA LEU A 279 -12.55 -22.46 5.54
C LEU A 279 -12.03 -22.29 4.11
N ASN A 280 -12.70 -21.44 3.31
CA ASN A 280 -12.39 -21.27 1.90
C ASN A 280 -11.07 -20.54 1.67
N LEU A 281 -10.61 -19.75 2.64
CA LEU A 281 -9.33 -19.06 2.57
C LEU A 281 -8.16 -20.05 2.55
N GLU A 282 -8.09 -20.97 3.51
CA GLU A 282 -7.07 -22.02 3.57
C GLU A 282 -7.23 -23.04 2.43
N ARG A 283 -8.46 -23.42 2.06
CA ARG A 283 -8.71 -24.34 0.94
C ARG A 283 -8.20 -23.78 -0.39
N THR A 284 -8.47 -22.51 -0.66
CA THR A 284 -7.97 -21.85 -1.88
C THR A 284 -6.46 -21.67 -1.83
N THR A 285 -5.90 -21.37 -0.65
CA THR A 285 -4.46 -21.31 -0.46
C THR A 285 -3.80 -22.65 -0.81
N MET A 286 -4.33 -23.77 -0.30
CA MET A 286 -3.84 -25.11 -0.63
C MET A 286 -3.99 -25.44 -2.12
N ALA A 287 -5.11 -25.09 -2.73
CA ALA A 287 -5.36 -25.36 -4.15
C ALA A 287 -4.37 -24.64 -5.08
N LEU A 288 -4.15 -23.35 -4.84
CA LEU A 288 -3.16 -22.55 -5.57
C LEU A 288 -1.73 -23.04 -5.30
N ARG A 289 -1.43 -23.47 -4.07
CA ARG A 289 -0.11 -23.99 -3.73
C ARG A 289 0.16 -25.34 -4.38
N LYS A 290 -0.87 -26.19 -4.51
CA LYS A 290 -0.83 -27.45 -5.28
C LYS A 290 -0.58 -27.20 -6.77
N GLU A 291 -1.25 -26.22 -7.36
CA GLU A 291 -1.12 -25.88 -8.79
C GLU A 291 0.26 -25.28 -9.13
N PHE A 292 0.67 -24.25 -8.38
CA PHE A 292 1.84 -23.45 -8.73
C PHE A 292 3.11 -23.83 -7.98
N GLY A 293 3.04 -24.65 -6.93
CA GLY A 293 4.19 -25.06 -6.14
C GLY A 293 4.97 -23.85 -5.61
N GLN A 294 6.30 -23.83 -5.69
CA GLN A 294 7.10 -22.68 -5.25
C GLN A 294 7.27 -21.59 -6.33
N LYS A 295 6.61 -21.69 -7.49
CA LYS A 295 6.79 -20.74 -8.61
C LYS A 295 6.13 -19.38 -8.37
N VAL A 296 5.21 -19.30 -7.43
CA VAL A 296 4.47 -18.09 -7.10
C VAL A 296 4.54 -17.86 -5.60
N GLU A 297 4.49 -16.60 -5.19
CA GLU A 297 4.34 -16.20 -3.80
C GLU A 297 2.86 -15.99 -3.47
N MET A 298 2.43 -16.36 -2.27
CA MET A 298 1.03 -16.30 -1.87
C MET A 298 0.84 -15.55 -0.57
N PHE A 299 -0.06 -14.58 -0.62
CA PHE A 299 -0.61 -13.90 0.53
C PHE A 299 -2.06 -14.33 0.71
N SER A 300 -2.53 -14.38 1.95
CA SER A 300 -3.91 -14.78 2.23
C SER A 300 -4.48 -13.97 3.39
N GLY A 301 -5.72 -13.52 3.26
CA GLY A 301 -6.48 -12.88 4.34
C GLY A 301 -7.87 -12.44 3.85
N GLN A 302 -8.66 -11.77 4.66
CA GLN A 302 -8.37 -11.47 6.06
C GLN A 302 -8.50 -12.72 6.93
N VAL A 303 -7.54 -12.95 7.81
CA VAL A 303 -7.70 -13.92 8.90
C VAL A 303 -8.40 -13.26 10.08
N VAL A 304 -9.23 -14.03 10.78
CA VAL A 304 -10.13 -13.51 11.82
C VAL A 304 -9.78 -13.95 13.24
N ASP A 305 -8.95 -14.98 13.38
CA ASP A 305 -8.48 -15.51 14.65
C ASP A 305 -7.08 -16.16 14.51
N VAL A 306 -6.47 -16.51 15.65
CA VAL A 306 -5.13 -17.09 15.71
C VAL A 306 -5.06 -18.48 15.06
N ASP A 307 -6.10 -19.30 15.23
CA ASP A 307 -6.11 -20.67 14.70
C ASP A 307 -6.26 -20.67 13.18
N GLN A 308 -7.09 -19.80 12.63
CA GLN A 308 -7.21 -19.59 11.19
C GLN A 308 -5.89 -19.08 10.62
N ALA A 309 -5.22 -18.14 11.30
CA ALA A 309 -3.90 -17.67 10.88
C ALA A 309 -2.87 -18.80 10.79
N LYS A 310 -2.83 -19.69 11.79
CA LYS A 310 -1.98 -20.90 11.79
C LYS A 310 -2.34 -21.85 10.65
N ARG A 311 -3.63 -22.16 10.44
CA ARG A 311 -4.08 -23.02 9.34
C ARG A 311 -3.72 -22.46 7.97
N VAL A 312 -3.83 -21.14 7.77
CA VAL A 312 -3.48 -20.49 6.48
C VAL A 312 -1.96 -20.48 6.27
N GLN A 313 -1.16 -20.30 7.33
CA GLN A 313 0.29 -20.50 7.26
C GLN A 313 0.63 -21.94 6.85
N GLU A 314 0.02 -22.94 7.50
CA GLU A 314 0.22 -24.37 7.19
C GLU A 314 -0.22 -24.72 5.77
N ALA A 315 -1.26 -24.06 5.25
CA ALA A 315 -1.70 -24.17 3.86
C ALA A 315 -0.65 -23.65 2.84
N GLY A 316 0.41 -22.97 3.30
CA GLY A 316 1.53 -22.53 2.47
C GLY A 316 1.48 -21.07 2.03
N ALA A 317 0.81 -20.21 2.80
CA ALA A 317 0.90 -18.77 2.63
C ALA A 317 2.31 -18.26 3.01
N ASP A 318 2.84 -17.32 2.24
CA ASP A 318 4.11 -16.62 2.47
C ASP A 318 3.92 -15.34 3.30
N GLY A 319 2.67 -14.90 3.51
CA GLY A 319 2.31 -13.78 4.39
C GLY A 319 0.79 -13.69 4.57
N LEU A 320 0.36 -13.04 5.65
CA LEU A 320 -1.06 -12.92 6.00
C LEU A 320 -1.54 -11.48 5.94
N PHE A 321 -2.82 -11.30 5.61
CA PHE A 321 -3.52 -10.04 5.81
C PHE A 321 -4.48 -10.15 7.01
N VAL A 322 -4.52 -9.11 7.84
CA VAL A 322 -5.42 -8.99 9.00
C VAL A 322 -6.15 -7.65 8.91
N GLY A 323 -7.44 -7.64 9.21
CA GLY A 323 -8.23 -6.41 9.40
C GLY A 323 -9.48 -6.35 8.52
N VAL A 324 -10.63 -6.70 9.12
CA VAL A 324 -11.98 -6.45 8.58
C VAL A 324 -12.64 -5.40 9.46
N GLY A 325 -13.30 -4.41 8.86
CA GLY A 325 -14.03 -3.36 9.60
C GLY A 325 -13.18 -2.16 10.04
N GLY A 326 -11.84 -2.26 10.05
CA GLY A 326 -10.95 -1.18 10.50
C GLY A 326 -10.66 -0.08 9.47
N GLY A 327 -11.07 -0.26 8.20
CA GLY A 327 -10.85 0.75 7.16
C GLY A 327 -11.73 1.97 7.38
N GLY A 328 -11.20 3.19 7.26
CA GLY A 328 -11.94 4.44 7.54
C GLY A 328 -13.16 4.73 6.66
N ARG A 329 -13.57 3.80 5.78
CA ARG A 329 -14.80 3.83 4.94
C ARG A 329 -15.55 2.51 4.92
N CYS A 330 -15.10 1.54 5.71
CA CYS A 330 -15.80 0.28 5.90
C CYS A 330 -16.87 0.52 6.95
N VAL A 331 -18.13 0.20 6.63
CA VAL A 331 -19.23 0.23 7.59
C VAL A 331 -19.70 -1.18 7.94
N THR A 332 -18.97 -2.23 7.52
CA THR A 332 -19.24 -3.62 7.90
C THR A 332 -19.43 -3.74 9.40
N GLY A 333 -18.50 -3.21 10.21
CA GLY A 333 -18.62 -3.22 11.67
C GLY A 333 -19.88 -2.55 12.21
N VAL A 334 -20.25 -1.39 11.65
CA VAL A 334 -21.46 -0.65 12.02
C VAL A 334 -22.72 -1.44 11.65
N ARG A 335 -22.73 -2.07 10.47
CA ARG A 335 -23.91 -2.78 9.95
C ARG A 335 -24.10 -4.18 10.54
N SER A 336 -23.00 -4.92 10.75
CA SER A 336 -23.04 -6.31 11.20
C SER A 336 -22.85 -6.46 12.70
N GLY A 337 -22.34 -5.44 13.40
CA GLY A 337 -21.89 -5.54 14.79
C GLY A 337 -20.61 -6.35 14.96
N SER A 338 -20.03 -6.86 13.86
CA SER A 338 -18.84 -7.72 13.88
C SER A 338 -17.65 -6.95 13.32
N VAL A 339 -16.68 -6.65 14.19
CA VAL A 339 -15.38 -6.08 13.83
C VAL A 339 -14.30 -7.05 14.30
N ILE A 340 -13.32 -7.32 13.45
CA ILE A 340 -12.10 -7.96 13.93
C ILE A 340 -11.34 -6.87 14.67
N ASP A 341 -11.20 -7.03 15.99
CA ASP A 341 -10.27 -6.24 16.82
C ASP A 341 -8.84 -6.60 16.39
N TRP A 342 -8.40 -6.02 15.28
CA TRP A 342 -7.11 -6.34 14.71
C TRP A 342 -5.95 -5.96 15.63
N PRO A 343 -6.00 -4.89 16.47
CA PRO A 343 -4.96 -4.66 17.45
C PRO A 343 -4.77 -5.84 18.39
N GLU A 344 -5.86 -6.38 18.95
CA GLU A 344 -5.81 -7.56 19.82
C GLU A 344 -5.33 -8.80 19.05
N LEU A 345 -5.87 -9.05 17.85
CA LEU A 345 -5.47 -10.21 17.05
C LEU A 345 -3.98 -10.16 16.66
N VAL A 346 -3.48 -9.01 16.19
CA VAL A 346 -2.06 -8.84 15.84
C VAL A 346 -1.18 -9.02 17.09
N TRP A 347 -1.62 -8.54 18.25
CA TRP A 347 -0.93 -8.75 19.52
C TRP A 347 -0.91 -10.24 19.92
N GLY A 348 -2.02 -10.95 19.76
CA GLY A 348 -2.14 -12.38 20.04
C GLY A 348 -1.33 -13.26 19.09
N LEU A 349 -1.05 -12.81 17.86
CA LEU A 349 -0.26 -13.54 16.86
C LEU A 349 1.27 -13.47 17.11
N ARG A 350 1.73 -12.68 18.08
CA ARG A 350 3.16 -12.55 18.38
C ARG A 350 3.73 -13.88 18.89
N GLY A 351 4.75 -14.38 18.19
CA GLY A 351 5.37 -15.69 18.47
C GLY A 351 4.59 -16.89 17.94
N GLU A 352 3.40 -16.70 17.36
CA GLU A 352 2.55 -17.79 16.85
C GLU A 352 2.79 -18.09 15.36
N LEU A 353 3.40 -17.15 14.63
CA LEU A 353 3.61 -17.22 13.19
C LEU A 353 5.09 -17.09 12.80
N LEU A 354 5.45 -17.73 11.69
CA LEU A 354 6.75 -17.67 11.03
C LEU A 354 6.71 -16.87 9.72
N ILE A 355 5.56 -16.31 9.37
CA ILE A 355 5.33 -15.49 8.18
C ILE A 355 4.86 -14.08 8.57
N PRO A 356 5.14 -13.06 7.75
CA PRO A 356 4.79 -11.67 8.05
C PRO A 356 3.28 -11.41 8.04
N ILE A 357 2.88 -10.45 8.89
CA ILE A 357 1.50 -9.99 9.02
C ILE A 357 1.39 -8.60 8.40
N ILE A 358 0.46 -8.42 7.46
CA ILE A 358 0.12 -7.15 6.82
C ILE A 358 -1.23 -6.70 7.38
N VAL A 359 -1.26 -5.54 8.01
CA VAL A 359 -2.49 -5.00 8.60
C VAL A 359 -3.20 -4.11 7.58
N GLU A 360 -4.51 -4.31 7.44
CA GLU A 360 -5.37 -3.55 6.53
C GLU A 360 -6.51 -2.88 7.28
N GLY A 361 -6.64 -1.56 7.07
CA GLY A 361 -7.67 -0.73 7.70
C GLY A 361 -7.21 -0.01 8.96
N GLY A 362 -7.19 1.33 8.92
CA GLY A 362 -6.91 2.21 10.06
C GLY A 362 -5.43 2.28 10.49
N ALA A 363 -4.63 1.26 10.16
CA ALA A 363 -3.21 1.19 10.52
C ALA A 363 -2.34 2.31 9.89
N SER A 364 -2.72 2.84 8.73
CA SER A 364 -1.98 3.91 8.06
C SER A 364 -2.00 5.24 8.81
N ASP A 365 -3.03 5.48 9.62
CA ASP A 365 -3.16 6.69 10.43
C ASP A 365 -2.40 6.54 11.77
N HIS A 366 -1.91 5.32 12.04
CA HIS A 366 -1.32 4.90 13.30
C HIS A 366 -0.06 4.07 13.05
N VAL A 367 0.84 4.54 12.18
CA VAL A 367 2.02 3.78 11.71
C VAL A 367 2.85 3.25 12.88
N ALA A 368 3.19 4.12 13.84
CA ALA A 368 4.07 3.75 14.94
C ALA A 368 3.49 2.65 15.84
N THR A 369 2.22 2.79 16.25
CA THR A 369 1.54 1.81 17.11
C THR A 369 1.27 0.51 16.36
N SER A 370 0.89 0.58 15.08
CA SER A 370 0.71 -0.60 14.22
C SER A 370 1.99 -1.45 14.14
N LEU A 371 3.15 -0.81 13.93
CA LEU A 371 4.43 -1.52 13.91
C LEU A 371 4.78 -2.15 15.26
N LEU A 372 4.53 -1.42 16.37
CA LEU A 372 4.77 -1.90 17.73
C LEU A 372 3.90 -3.11 18.10
N LEU A 373 2.65 -3.15 17.63
CA LEU A 373 1.74 -4.27 17.83
C LEU A 373 2.29 -5.57 17.25
N GLY A 374 3.01 -5.48 16.12
CA GLY A 374 3.56 -6.65 15.44
C GLY A 374 3.31 -6.66 13.93
N ALA A 375 2.71 -5.60 13.37
CA ALA A 375 2.53 -5.50 11.93
C ALA A 375 3.90 -5.50 11.22
N SER A 376 4.10 -6.44 10.31
CA SER A 376 5.24 -6.46 9.40
C SER A 376 5.04 -5.49 8.25
N GLY A 377 3.80 -5.30 7.81
CA GLY A 377 3.43 -4.35 6.76
C GLY A 377 2.07 -3.68 7.03
N ILE A 378 1.84 -2.55 6.35
CA ILE A 378 0.63 -1.73 6.48
C ILE A 378 0.03 -1.52 5.10
N SER A 379 -1.20 -1.99 4.91
CA SER A 379 -1.96 -1.81 3.68
C SER A 379 -2.44 -0.35 3.55
N VAL A 380 -2.16 0.27 2.42
CA VAL A 380 -2.45 1.67 2.11
C VAL A 380 -3.20 1.78 0.78
N SER A 381 -4.08 2.79 0.68
CA SER A 381 -4.85 3.06 -0.54
C SER A 381 -5.06 4.57 -0.71
N ARG A 382 -6.20 5.11 -0.26
CA ARG A 382 -6.55 6.54 -0.35
C ARG A 382 -5.41 7.48 0.07
N VAL A 383 -4.78 7.20 1.21
CA VAL A 383 -3.70 8.03 1.77
C VAL A 383 -2.47 8.13 0.87
N VAL A 384 -2.15 7.07 0.11
CA VAL A 384 -0.97 7.05 -0.74
C VAL A 384 -1.28 7.53 -2.15
N ALA A 385 -2.42 7.14 -2.71
CA ALA A 385 -2.67 7.33 -4.15
C ALA A 385 -4.06 7.89 -4.51
N GLY A 386 -5.02 7.96 -3.58
CA GLY A 386 -6.42 8.33 -3.86
C GLY A 386 -6.59 9.57 -4.75
N GLY A 387 -5.95 10.67 -4.38
CA GLY A 387 -6.02 11.95 -5.09
C GLY A 387 -4.80 12.26 -5.96
N THR A 388 -4.09 11.24 -6.44
CA THR A 388 -2.81 11.45 -7.16
C THR A 388 -2.98 11.37 -8.68
N ILE A 389 -1.98 11.83 -9.43
CA ILE A 389 -1.96 11.70 -10.89
C ILE A 389 -1.83 10.25 -11.35
N GLU A 390 -1.37 9.35 -10.47
CA GLU A 390 -1.23 7.93 -10.77
C GLU A 390 -2.55 7.16 -10.61
N SER A 391 -3.51 7.63 -9.81
CA SER A 391 -4.81 6.96 -9.66
C SER A 391 -5.70 7.16 -10.89
N PRO A 392 -6.79 6.36 -11.05
CA PRO A 392 -7.72 6.49 -12.17
C PRO A 392 -8.12 7.93 -12.48
N GLY A 393 -8.24 8.25 -13.77
CA GLY A 393 -8.46 9.61 -14.25
C GLY A 393 -7.22 10.47 -14.41
N GLY A 394 -6.03 9.99 -14.02
CA GLY A 394 -4.77 10.66 -14.34
C GLY A 394 -4.71 12.10 -13.81
N MET A 395 -4.46 13.03 -14.72
CA MET A 395 -4.39 14.48 -14.51
C MET A 395 -5.76 15.19 -14.49
N LEU A 396 -6.86 14.45 -14.67
CA LEU A 396 -8.23 14.98 -14.62
C LEU A 396 -8.82 14.77 -13.22
N PHE A 397 -9.38 15.84 -12.66
CA PHE A 397 -9.93 15.91 -11.32
C PHE A 397 -11.35 16.45 -11.32
N CYS A 398 -12.15 16.07 -10.32
CA CYS A 398 -13.36 16.81 -9.96
C CYS A 398 -12.97 18.07 -9.19
N SER A 399 -13.69 19.16 -9.39
CA SER A 399 -13.62 20.36 -8.56
C SER A 399 -14.94 20.55 -7.82
N ASP A 400 -14.88 20.91 -6.53
CA ASP A 400 -16.06 21.38 -5.81
C ASP A 400 -16.30 22.88 -6.01
N GLU A 401 -17.39 23.40 -5.45
CA GLU A 401 -17.79 24.82 -5.52
C GLU A 401 -16.73 25.78 -4.92
N LYS A 402 -15.83 25.28 -4.07
CA LYS A 402 -14.73 26.05 -3.48
C LYS A 402 -13.43 25.93 -4.29
N GLY A 403 -13.47 25.31 -5.47
CA GLY A 403 -12.30 25.09 -6.32
C GLY A 403 -11.36 24.00 -5.81
N ARG A 404 -11.77 23.17 -4.84
CA ARG A 404 -10.91 22.11 -4.31
C ARG A 404 -10.97 20.91 -5.25
N LEU A 405 -9.78 20.44 -5.66
CA LEU A 405 -9.63 19.32 -6.57
C LEU A 405 -9.61 18.00 -5.80
N PHE A 406 -10.41 17.04 -6.27
CA PHE A 406 -10.53 15.71 -5.69
C PHE A 406 -10.84 14.65 -6.74
N LYS A 407 -10.70 13.38 -6.36
CA LYS A 407 -11.20 12.23 -7.09
C LYS A 407 -12.23 11.46 -6.25
N PRO A 408 -13.29 10.89 -6.85
CA PRO A 408 -14.18 10.00 -6.14
C PRO A 408 -13.42 8.77 -5.60
N TYR A 409 -13.73 8.37 -4.37
CA TYR A 409 -13.15 7.20 -3.73
C TYR A 409 -14.21 6.45 -2.94
N GLY A 410 -14.54 5.24 -3.38
CA GLY A 410 -15.44 4.31 -2.71
C GLY A 410 -14.70 3.27 -1.88
N GLY A 411 -15.29 2.87 -0.76
CA GLY A 411 -14.93 1.60 -0.11
C GLY A 411 -15.21 0.41 -1.04
N GLU A 412 -14.49 -0.70 -0.85
CA GLU A 412 -14.58 -1.90 -1.72
C GLU A 412 -15.98 -2.54 -1.72
N ALA A 413 -16.83 -2.21 -0.75
CA ALA A 413 -18.23 -2.65 -0.66
C ALA A 413 -19.24 -1.48 -0.70
N SER A 414 -18.85 -0.29 -1.18
CA SER A 414 -19.74 0.86 -1.29
C SER A 414 -20.80 0.68 -2.38
N ALA A 415 -21.88 1.47 -2.32
CA ALA A 415 -22.93 1.48 -3.34
C ALA A 415 -22.36 1.68 -4.76
N ARG A 416 -21.38 2.58 -4.88
CA ARG A 416 -20.59 2.80 -6.10
C ARG A 416 -19.93 1.52 -6.60
N THR A 417 -19.18 0.83 -5.73
CA THR A 417 -18.48 -0.41 -6.14
C THR A 417 -19.45 -1.53 -6.48
N LYS A 418 -20.56 -1.68 -5.73
CA LYS A 418 -21.62 -2.67 -6.03
C LYS A 418 -22.30 -2.41 -7.37
N PHE A 419 -22.51 -1.13 -7.72
CA PHE A 419 -23.03 -0.73 -9.02
C PHE A 419 -22.07 -1.11 -10.15
N LEU A 420 -20.77 -0.83 -9.99
CA LEU A 420 -19.74 -1.22 -10.96
C LEU A 420 -19.57 -2.75 -11.07
N ASP A 421 -19.86 -3.48 -10.00
CA ASP A 421 -19.92 -4.95 -9.98
C ASP A 421 -21.16 -5.53 -10.67
N GLY A 422 -22.17 -4.72 -10.98
CA GLY A 422 -23.49 -5.19 -11.43
C GLY A 422 -24.28 -5.92 -10.34
N LYS A 423 -23.92 -5.77 -9.06
CA LYS A 423 -24.60 -6.41 -7.91
C LYS A 423 -25.79 -5.58 -7.44
N LEU A 424 -26.78 -5.50 -8.32
CA LEU A 424 -27.99 -4.70 -8.14
C LEU A 424 -29.21 -5.62 -8.00
N LEU A 425 -30.13 -5.23 -7.13
CA LEU A 425 -31.49 -5.74 -7.08
C LEU A 425 -32.36 -5.02 -8.15
N PRO A 426 -33.62 -5.46 -8.39
CA PRO A 426 -34.56 -4.69 -9.20
C PRO A 426 -34.60 -3.21 -8.80
N PHE A 427 -34.87 -2.34 -9.78
CA PHE A 427 -34.86 -0.88 -9.61
C PHE A 427 -33.49 -0.27 -9.26
N THR A 428 -32.39 -0.94 -9.64
CA THR A 428 -31.01 -0.42 -9.51
C THR A 428 -30.58 -0.23 -8.06
N ILE A 429 -31.13 -1.01 -7.14
CA ILE A 429 -30.82 -0.92 -5.71
C ILE A 429 -29.54 -1.72 -5.42
N PRO A 430 -28.44 -1.09 -4.95
CA PRO A 430 -27.22 -1.83 -4.64
C PRO A 430 -27.41 -2.80 -3.48
N SER A 431 -26.99 -4.05 -3.66
CA SER A 431 -27.17 -5.10 -2.67
C SER A 431 -26.01 -5.15 -1.66
N PHE A 432 -26.33 -5.35 -0.38
CA PHE A 432 -25.37 -5.53 0.73
C PHE A 432 -24.24 -4.47 0.75
N VAL A 433 -24.61 -3.19 0.79
CA VAL A 433 -23.65 -2.06 0.83
C VAL A 433 -22.97 -1.94 2.19
N GLU A 434 -21.66 -2.12 2.23
CA GLU A 434 -20.87 -2.07 3.49
C GLU A 434 -19.72 -1.07 3.41
N GLY A 435 -19.83 -0.08 2.53
CA GLY A 435 -18.90 1.02 2.46
C GLY A 435 -19.54 2.32 2.00
N GLU A 436 -18.78 3.41 2.14
CA GLU A 436 -19.18 4.73 1.70
C GLU A 436 -18.38 5.20 0.48
N THR A 437 -18.96 6.14 -0.27
CA THR A 437 -18.26 6.91 -1.30
C THR A 437 -17.89 8.28 -0.74
N THR A 438 -16.66 8.71 -0.97
CA THR A 438 -16.13 9.99 -0.50
C THR A 438 -15.20 10.63 -1.53
N LYS A 439 -14.54 11.72 -1.13
CA LYS A 439 -13.52 12.42 -1.90
C LYS A 439 -12.12 12.02 -1.46
N ALA A 440 -11.24 11.71 -2.40
CA ALA A 440 -9.81 11.76 -2.20
C ALA A 440 -9.30 13.10 -2.71
N GLU A 441 -8.99 14.02 -1.80
CA GLU A 441 -8.47 15.34 -2.14
C GLU A 441 -7.11 15.21 -2.85
N MET A 442 -6.84 16.11 -3.80
CA MET A 442 -5.62 16.12 -4.60
C MET A 442 -4.35 16.13 -3.73
N SER A 443 -4.38 16.84 -2.61
CA SER A 443 -3.35 16.76 -1.59
C SER A 443 -3.93 17.01 -0.21
N TYR A 444 -3.51 16.19 0.76
CA TYR A 444 -3.76 16.41 2.18
C TYR A 444 -2.87 17.53 2.75
N VAL A 445 -1.70 17.77 2.14
CA VAL A 445 -0.77 18.81 2.53
C VAL A 445 -0.94 20.01 1.60
N LYS A 446 -1.31 21.15 2.16
CA LYS A 446 -1.49 22.40 1.41
C LYS A 446 -0.19 22.71 0.62
N ASN A 447 -0.33 23.00 -0.68
CA ASN A 447 0.76 23.36 -1.61
C ASN A 447 1.69 22.23 -2.10
N VAL A 448 1.33 20.95 -1.89
CA VAL A 448 2.12 19.83 -2.43
C VAL A 448 1.49 19.26 -3.71
N LEU A 449 2.35 18.76 -4.60
CA LEU A 449 1.98 18.18 -5.88
C LEU A 449 1.44 16.74 -5.72
N PRO A 450 0.42 16.35 -6.51
CA PRO A 450 -0.32 15.11 -6.32
C PRO A 450 0.37 13.87 -6.88
N THR A 451 1.47 13.40 -6.29
CA THR A 451 2.10 12.12 -6.66
C THR A 451 2.11 11.09 -5.54
N LEU A 452 1.83 9.84 -5.92
CA LEU A 452 1.92 8.66 -5.05
C LEU A 452 3.27 8.58 -4.31
N THR A 453 4.35 8.87 -5.02
CA THR A 453 5.71 8.71 -4.50
C THR A 453 6.02 9.66 -3.34
N TYR A 454 5.48 10.88 -3.36
CA TYR A 454 5.59 11.83 -2.26
C TYR A 454 4.82 11.35 -1.03
N ASN A 455 3.57 10.90 -1.22
CA ASN A 455 2.77 10.39 -0.10
C ASN A 455 3.42 9.14 0.53
N LEU A 456 4.00 8.26 -0.28
CA LEU A 456 4.76 7.11 0.20
C LEU A 456 6.04 7.53 0.95
N HIS A 457 6.68 8.60 0.51
CA HIS A 457 7.82 9.19 1.21
C HIS A 457 7.40 9.68 2.62
N MET A 458 6.29 10.39 2.75
CA MET A 458 5.78 10.86 4.05
C MET A 458 5.53 9.70 5.01
N LEU A 459 4.82 8.67 4.55
CA LEU A 459 4.59 7.45 5.34
C LEU A 459 5.90 6.76 5.73
N THR A 460 6.88 6.76 4.83
CA THR A 460 8.23 6.24 5.12
C THR A 460 8.91 7.03 6.24
N GLU A 461 8.74 8.35 6.29
CA GLU A 461 9.23 9.17 7.40
C GLU A 461 8.55 8.84 8.71
N ASP A 462 7.22 8.64 8.72
CA ASP A 462 6.48 8.25 9.92
C ASP A 462 7.02 6.94 10.52
N ALA A 463 7.28 5.94 9.68
CA ALA A 463 7.89 4.68 10.10
C ALA A 463 9.32 4.87 10.64
N ILE A 464 10.10 5.78 10.05
CA ILE A 464 11.45 6.12 10.52
C ILE A 464 11.39 6.83 11.86
N LEU A 465 10.47 7.78 12.04
CA LEU A 465 10.26 8.46 13.31
C LEU A 465 9.85 7.47 14.40
N ALA A 466 8.94 6.54 14.10
CA ALA A 466 8.54 5.48 15.03
C ALA A 466 9.72 4.69 15.60
N MET A 467 10.73 4.42 14.76
CA MET A 467 11.96 3.73 15.14
C MET A 467 12.97 4.64 15.87
N VAL A 468 13.21 5.86 15.35
CA VAL A 468 14.21 6.79 15.87
C VAL A 468 13.88 7.25 17.29
N PHE A 469 12.60 7.54 17.58
CA PHE A 469 12.15 7.94 18.91
C PHE A 469 12.23 6.81 19.96
N ARG A 470 12.60 5.59 19.57
CA ARG A 470 12.73 4.42 20.46
C ARG A 470 14.09 3.74 20.35
N GLY A 471 15.06 4.40 19.71
CA GLY A 471 16.40 3.86 19.50
C GLY A 471 16.40 2.51 18.78
N ALA A 472 15.45 2.25 17.88
CA ALA A 472 15.35 1.00 17.11
C ALA A 472 15.96 1.15 15.71
N LYS A 473 16.83 0.21 15.32
CA LYS A 473 17.50 0.23 13.99
C LYS A 473 16.73 -0.54 12.92
N SER A 474 15.71 -1.31 13.31
CA SER A 474 14.84 -2.08 12.42
C SER A 474 13.44 -2.25 13.02
N VAL A 475 12.47 -2.64 12.19
CA VAL A 475 11.11 -2.97 12.64
C VAL A 475 11.13 -4.11 13.67
N SER A 476 11.93 -5.16 13.46
CA SER A 476 12.07 -6.25 14.42
C SER A 476 12.63 -5.79 15.77
N GLN A 477 13.58 -4.84 15.78
CA GLN A 477 14.08 -4.25 17.03
C GLN A 477 13.02 -3.39 17.73
N LEU A 478 12.24 -2.63 16.96
CA LEU A 478 11.13 -1.84 17.48
C LEU A 478 10.09 -2.75 18.16
N GLN A 479 9.76 -3.87 17.51
CA GLN A 479 8.83 -4.87 18.02
C GLN A 479 9.37 -5.62 19.24
N ALA A 480 10.68 -5.78 19.39
CA ALA A 480 11.29 -6.55 20.48
C ALA A 480 11.50 -5.76 21.79
N ILE A 481 11.07 -4.49 21.87
CA ILE A 481 11.18 -3.69 23.10
C ILE A 481 10.31 -4.31 24.19
N ASN A 482 10.92 -4.80 25.28
CA ASN A 482 10.25 -5.46 26.39
C ASN A 482 10.56 -4.74 27.73
N PRO A 483 9.57 -4.36 28.55
CA PRO A 483 8.12 -4.40 28.25
C PRO A 483 7.76 -3.48 27.08
N SER A 484 6.67 -3.81 26.39
CA SER A 484 6.19 -3.03 25.26
C SER A 484 6.00 -1.55 25.66
N PRO A 485 6.37 -0.58 24.79
CA PRO A 485 6.15 0.84 25.07
C PRO A 485 4.70 1.28 24.83
N LEU A 486 3.82 0.38 24.36
CA LEU A 486 2.40 0.65 24.14
C LEU A 486 1.68 0.95 25.46
N ARG A 487 0.78 1.93 25.43
CA ARG A 487 0.00 2.40 26.59
C ARG A 487 -1.43 2.70 26.15
N LEU A 488 -2.36 2.62 27.10
CA LEU A 488 -3.71 3.15 26.91
C LEU A 488 -3.68 4.67 26.97
N LEU A 489 -4.31 5.31 25.99
CA LEU A 489 -4.52 6.75 25.99
C LEU A 489 -5.77 7.07 26.79
N THR A 490 -5.64 8.02 27.71
CA THR A 490 -6.80 8.67 28.32
C THR A 490 -7.33 9.75 27.36
N GLY A 491 -8.58 10.19 27.53
CA GLY A 491 -9.12 11.32 26.77
C GLY A 491 -8.25 12.58 26.89
N SER A 492 -7.68 12.83 28.08
CA SER A 492 -6.70 13.90 28.31
C SER A 492 -5.41 13.69 27.52
N GLY A 493 -4.87 12.47 27.49
CA GLY A 493 -3.68 12.14 26.71
C GLY A 493 -3.89 12.36 25.20
N ARG A 494 -5.07 12.01 24.66
CA ARG A 494 -5.41 12.29 23.26
C ARG A 494 -5.51 13.78 22.96
N PHE A 495 -6.08 14.58 23.88
CA PHE A 495 -6.14 16.03 23.75
C PHE A 495 -4.73 16.66 23.77
N GLN A 496 -3.87 16.20 24.69
CA GLN A 496 -2.51 16.71 24.82
C GLN A 496 -1.66 16.46 23.57
N MET A 497 -1.82 15.32 22.88
CA MET A 497 -1.09 15.04 21.63
C MET A 497 -1.42 15.98 20.46
N ASN A 498 -2.57 16.66 20.50
CA ASN A 498 -3.04 17.53 19.41
C ASN A 498 -2.92 19.03 19.73
N THR A 499 -2.24 19.41 20.83
CA THR A 499 -2.24 20.79 21.37
C THR A 499 -0.90 21.53 21.28
N HIS A 500 0.08 21.03 20.52
CA HIS A 500 1.39 21.67 20.37
C HIS A 500 1.64 22.18 18.95
#